data_AF-A0A7C5MX81-F1
#
_entry.id   AF-A0A7C5MX81-F1
#
_cell.length_a   1.000
_cell.length_b   1.000
_cell.length_c   1.000
_cell.angle_alpha   90.00
_cell.angle_beta   90.00
_cell.angle_gamma   90.00
#
_symmetry.space_group_name_H-M   'P 1'
#
loop_
_entity.id
_entity.type
_entity.pdbx_description
1 polymer ?
#
loop_
_entity_poly.entity_id
_entity_poly.type
_entity_poly.pdbx_seq_one_letter_code
_entity_poly.pdbx_strand_id
1 'polypeptide(L)'
;MGRYGFKSGYIKAQNIQAGTVDITTDANGDGTASVTFKKPMKGAKTPAVVLTAQEADTTGTLCAKSITATGFIAQVDGSSVTSGILTVGYIAFDDSLN
;
A
#
# COMPACT_ATOMS: atom_id res chain seq x y z
N MET A 1 -4.65 30.94 5.44
CA MET A 1 -5.73 30.12 4.86
C MET A 1 -5.66 30.24 3.33
N GLY A 2 -4.98 29.31 2.65
CA GLY A 2 -4.90 29.31 1.19
C GLY A 2 -6.11 28.60 0.58
N ARG A 3 -7.08 29.38 0.07
CA ARG A 3 -8.22 28.88 -0.73
C ARG A 3 -7.84 28.93 -2.20
N TYR A 4 -7.24 27.87 -2.73
CA TYR A 4 -7.14 27.69 -4.18
C TYR A 4 -8.14 26.61 -4.60
N GLY A 5 -9.18 27.05 -5.30
CA GLY A 5 -10.20 26.20 -5.91
C GLY A 5 -9.95 26.07 -7.41
N PHE A 6 -10.09 24.86 -7.92
CA PHE A 6 -9.98 24.55 -9.34
C PHE A 6 -11.18 25.15 -10.09
N LYS A 7 -10.92 25.99 -11.10
CA LYS A 7 -11.96 26.82 -11.76
C LYS A 7 -12.60 26.15 -12.99
N SER A 8 -11.96 25.14 -13.58
CA SER A 8 -12.54 24.23 -14.57
C SER A 8 -11.54 23.13 -14.90
N GLY A 9 -12.05 21.92 -15.15
CA GLY A 9 -11.28 20.70 -15.36
C GLY A 9 -11.84 19.59 -14.47
N TYR A 10 -12.08 18.40 -15.04
CA TYR A 10 -12.56 17.21 -14.34
C TYR A 10 -11.55 16.74 -13.27
N ILE A 11 -11.46 17.44 -12.14
CA ILE A 11 -10.51 17.11 -11.07
C ILE A 11 -11.20 16.22 -10.05
N LYS A 12 -11.00 14.91 -10.21
CA LYS A 12 -11.12 13.95 -9.11
C LYS A 12 -9.78 13.94 -8.37
N ALA A 13 -9.65 14.74 -7.31
CA ALA A 13 -8.53 14.61 -6.40
C ALA A 13 -8.69 13.30 -5.61
N GLN A 14 -8.25 12.18 -6.21
CA GLN A 14 -8.23 10.87 -5.58
C GLN A 14 -7.34 10.93 -4.33
N ASN A 15 -7.81 10.37 -3.22
CA ASN A 15 -7.03 10.30 -1.99
C ASN A 15 -5.96 9.21 -2.17
N ILE A 16 -4.80 9.60 -2.70
CA ILE A 16 -3.67 8.70 -2.96
C ILE A 16 -2.67 8.84 -1.81
N GLN A 17 -2.26 7.71 -1.24
CA GLN A 17 -1.15 7.63 -0.30
C GLN A 17 -0.20 6.53 -0.75
N ALA A 18 1.07 6.88 -0.91
CA ALA A 18 2.11 5.96 -1.34
C ALA A 18 3.30 6.02 -0.38
N GLY A 19 4.11 4.98 -0.38
CA GLY A 19 5.29 4.88 0.45
C GLY A 19 5.99 3.54 0.30
N THR A 20 6.87 3.25 1.25
CA THR A 20 7.54 1.96 1.38
C THR A 20 7.26 1.37 2.76
N VAL A 21 7.31 0.06 2.86
CA VAL A 21 7.23 -0.69 4.11
C VAL A 21 8.25 -1.82 4.08
N ASP A 22 8.96 -1.99 5.18
CA ASP A 22 9.90 -3.09 5.35
C ASP A 22 9.19 -4.30 5.96
N ILE A 23 9.25 -5.43 5.26
CA ILE A 23 8.72 -6.72 5.73
C ILE A 23 9.90 -7.58 6.18
N THR A 24 9.88 -8.00 7.45
CA THR A 24 10.82 -9.04 7.93
C THR A 24 10.31 -10.40 7.48
N THR A 25 11.13 -11.11 6.70
CA THR A 25 10.80 -12.45 6.20
C THR A 25 11.39 -13.54 7.09
N ASP A 26 10.71 -14.69 7.16
CA ASP A 26 11.18 -15.88 7.85
C ASP A 26 12.08 -16.75 6.94
N ALA A 27 12.41 -17.96 7.40
CA ALA A 27 13.23 -18.90 6.63
C ALA A 27 12.56 -19.41 5.34
N ASN A 28 11.24 -19.28 5.22
CA ASN A 28 10.47 -19.66 4.04
C ASN A 28 10.25 -18.47 3.08
N GLY A 29 10.72 -17.27 3.45
CA GLY A 29 10.49 -16.05 2.67
C GLY A 29 9.10 -15.46 2.90
N ASP A 30 8.42 -15.86 3.99
CA ASP A 30 7.09 -15.37 4.34
C ASP A 30 7.22 -14.25 5.38
N GLY A 31 6.36 -13.23 5.28
CA GLY A 31 6.40 -12.11 6.21
C GLY A 31 5.20 -11.20 6.11
N THR A 32 4.97 -10.43 7.18
CA THR A 32 3.93 -9.41 7.21
C THR A 32 4.42 -8.12 7.86
N ALA A 33 3.87 -6.99 7.42
CA ALA A 33 4.07 -5.68 8.05
C ALA A 33 2.79 -4.85 8.01
N SER A 34 2.53 -4.10 9.09
CA SER A 34 1.37 -3.21 9.15
C SER A 34 1.73 -1.84 8.56
N VAL A 35 0.86 -1.33 7.70
CA VAL A 35 0.96 0.02 7.13
C VAL A 35 -0.18 0.86 7.67
N THR A 36 0.15 2.01 8.27
CA THR A 36 -0.82 3.00 8.74
C THR A 36 -0.79 4.21 7.83
N PHE A 37 -1.96 4.61 7.34
CA PHE A 37 -2.10 5.81 6.53
C PHE A 37 -1.96 7.07 7.39
N LYS A 38 -1.27 8.09 6.87
CA LYS A 38 -1.06 9.37 7.57
C LYS A 38 -2.38 10.09 7.84
N LYS A 39 -3.35 9.89 6.95
CA LYS A 39 -4.74 10.31 7.13
C LYS A 39 -5.66 9.16 6.73
N PRO A 40 -6.83 9.00 7.35
CA PRO A 40 -7.80 8.04 6.87
C PRO A 40 -8.16 8.30 5.40
N MET A 41 -8.30 7.25 4.61
CA MET A 41 -8.86 7.29 3.27
C MET A 41 -10.30 7.82 3.31
N LYS A 42 -10.70 8.53 2.27
CA LYS A 42 -11.96 9.29 2.29
C LYS A 42 -13.11 8.34 1.97
N GLY A 43 -14.17 8.40 2.77
CA GLY A 43 -15.32 7.50 2.65
C GLY A 43 -15.11 6.22 3.45
N ALA A 44 -16.20 5.64 3.94
CA ALA A 44 -16.17 4.36 4.68
C ALA A 44 -15.83 3.15 3.78
N LYS A 45 -15.36 3.39 2.54
CA LYS A 45 -15.00 2.35 1.58
C LYS A 45 -13.53 1.94 1.77
N THR A 46 -13.28 0.65 1.61
CA THR A 46 -11.94 0.09 1.58
C THR A 46 -11.19 0.58 0.34
N PRO A 47 -9.99 1.19 0.49
CA PRO A 47 -9.20 1.63 -0.66
C PRO A 47 -8.67 0.44 -1.47
N ALA A 48 -8.34 0.66 -2.73
CA ALA A 48 -7.50 -0.26 -3.49
C ALA A 48 -6.03 -0.06 -3.09
N VAL A 49 -5.27 -1.15 -3.00
CA VAL A 49 -3.85 -1.13 -2.64
C VAL A 49 -3.07 -1.96 -3.65
N VAL A 50 -2.03 -1.37 -4.21
CA VAL A 50 -1.05 -2.04 -5.06
C VAL A 50 0.26 -2.11 -4.31
N LEU A 51 0.90 -3.28 -4.32
CA LEU A 51 2.20 -3.55 -3.74
C LEU A 51 3.21 -3.91 -4.82
N THR A 52 4.46 -3.53 -4.61
CA THR A 52 5.58 -3.88 -5.50
C THR A 52 6.82 -4.11 -4.64
N ALA A 53 7.52 -5.21 -4.86
CA ALA A 53 8.80 -5.44 -4.21
C ALA A 53 9.78 -4.39 -4.76
N GLN A 54 10.48 -3.71 -3.85
CA GLN A 54 11.71 -3.01 -4.20
C GLN A 54 12.84 -4.04 -4.02
N GLU A 55 13.84 -4.03 -4.91
CA GLU A 55 14.90 -5.04 -5.02
C GLU A 55 14.50 -6.35 -5.77
N ALA A 56 15.47 -7.25 -5.89
CA ALA A 56 15.50 -8.44 -6.75
C ALA A 56 14.58 -9.59 -6.30
N ASP A 57 13.47 -9.33 -5.61
CA ASP A 57 12.54 -10.42 -5.30
C ASP A 57 11.86 -10.91 -6.59
N THR A 58 12.23 -12.12 -7.01
CA THR A 58 11.74 -12.73 -8.26
C THR A 58 10.67 -13.79 -8.02
N THR A 59 10.40 -14.18 -6.77
CA THR A 59 9.54 -15.32 -6.45
C THR A 59 8.39 -14.98 -5.50
N GLY A 60 8.53 -13.93 -4.68
CA GLY A 60 7.53 -13.57 -3.68
C GLY A 60 6.19 -13.15 -4.28
N THR A 61 5.10 -13.64 -3.70
CA THR A 61 3.75 -13.16 -3.98
C THR A 61 3.37 -12.11 -2.96
N LEU A 62 3.18 -10.87 -3.42
CA LEU A 62 2.74 -9.75 -2.57
C LEU A 62 1.23 -9.62 -2.55
N CYS A 63 0.67 -9.44 -1.36
CA CYS A 63 -0.74 -9.12 -1.20
C CYS A 63 -1.01 -8.14 -0.06
N ALA A 64 -2.03 -7.30 -0.22
CA ALA A 64 -2.53 -6.44 0.85
C ALA A 64 -3.76 -7.09 1.48
N LYS A 65 -3.72 -7.32 2.80
CA LYS A 65 -4.81 -7.90 3.60
C LYS A 65 -5.34 -6.90 4.62
N SER A 66 -6.52 -7.19 5.16
CA SER A 66 -7.15 -6.37 6.21
C SER A 66 -7.19 -4.88 5.88
N ILE A 67 -7.48 -4.56 4.62
CA ILE A 67 -7.46 -3.19 4.12
C ILE A 67 -8.64 -2.43 4.73
N THR A 68 -8.34 -1.28 5.35
CA THR A 68 -9.30 -0.39 5.99
C THR A 68 -9.05 1.05 5.54
N ALA A 69 -9.91 1.98 5.97
CA ALA A 69 -9.68 3.39 5.73
C ALA A 69 -8.42 3.92 6.44
N THR A 70 -7.89 3.24 7.47
CA THR A 70 -6.73 3.73 8.24
C THR A 70 -5.43 3.02 7.93
N GLY A 71 -5.46 1.91 7.20
CA GLY A 71 -4.28 1.13 6.89
C GLY A 71 -4.57 -0.24 6.33
N PHE A 72 -3.54 -1.05 6.20
CA PHE A 72 -3.60 -2.43 5.71
C PHE A 72 -2.42 -3.25 6.25
N ILE A 73 -2.43 -4.55 6.01
CA ILE A 73 -1.31 -5.45 6.26
C ILE A 73 -0.69 -5.82 4.92
N ALA A 74 0.58 -5.46 4.72
CA ALA A 74 1.39 -5.94 3.61
C ALA A 74 1.86 -7.36 3.95
N GLN A 75 1.70 -8.29 3.03
CA GLN A 75 2.16 -9.66 3.16
C GLN A 75 2.96 -10.07 1.93
N VAL A 76 4.03 -10.81 2.17
CA VAL A 76 4.76 -11.56 1.16
C VAL A 76 4.74 -13.03 1.51
N ASP A 77 4.48 -13.88 0.52
CA ASP A 77 4.57 -15.33 0.62
C ASP A 77 5.60 -15.85 -0.40
N GLY A 78 6.58 -16.65 0.03
CA GLY A 78 7.59 -17.28 -0.82
C GLY A 78 8.63 -16.34 -1.44
N SER A 79 9.01 -15.27 -0.74
CA SER A 79 10.06 -14.35 -1.19
C SER A 79 11.42 -15.05 -1.36
N SER A 80 12.19 -14.62 -2.35
CA SER A 80 13.59 -15.03 -2.49
C SER A 80 14.50 -14.41 -1.42
N VAL A 81 14.03 -13.36 -0.73
CA VAL A 81 14.68 -12.81 0.45
C VAL A 81 14.20 -13.58 1.69
N THR A 82 15.06 -14.43 2.24
CA THR A 82 14.75 -15.26 3.43
C THR A 82 15.50 -14.76 4.66
N SER A 83 14.87 -14.84 5.84
CA SER A 83 15.42 -14.39 7.14
C SER A 83 16.02 -12.97 7.08
N GLY A 84 15.36 -12.07 6.34
CA GLY A 84 15.89 -10.76 5.98
C GLY A 84 14.82 -9.67 5.97
N ILE A 85 15.16 -8.54 5.35
CA ILE A 85 14.26 -7.41 5.17
C ILE A 85 13.97 -7.25 3.68
N LEU A 86 12.70 -7.34 3.30
CA LEU A 86 12.19 -7.01 1.97
C LEU A 86 11.49 -5.65 2.03
N THR A 87 12.01 -4.66 1.32
CA THR A 87 11.33 -3.36 1.18
C THR A 87 10.27 -3.44 0.09
N VAL A 88 9.03 -3.09 0.41
CA VAL A 88 7.88 -3.13 -0.50
C VAL A 88 7.34 -1.72 -0.70
N GLY A 89 7.31 -1.27 -1.94
CA GLY A 89 6.60 -0.06 -2.34
C GLY A 89 5.09 -0.30 -2.34
N TYR A 90 4.32 0.69 -1.92
CA TYR A 90 2.87 0.63 -1.96
C TYR A 90 2.25 1.91 -2.53
N ILE A 91 1.10 1.74 -3.17
CA ILE A 91 0.19 2.83 -3.55
C ILE A 91 -1.21 2.42 -3.11
N ALA A 92 -1.82 3.23 -2.24
CA ALA A 92 -3.21 3.10 -1.83
C ALA A 92 -4.02 4.26 -2.42
N PHE A 93 -5.18 3.96 -3.00
CA PHE A 93 -6.04 4.96 -3.62
C PHE A 93 -7.53 4.64 -3.45
N ASP A 94 -8.36 5.68 -3.48
CA ASP A 94 -9.81 5.54 -3.52
C ASP A 94 -10.27 5.09 -4.91
N ASP A 95 -10.80 3.86 -5.00
CA ASP A 95 -11.29 3.24 -6.24
C ASP A 95 -12.83 3.35 -6.37
N SER A 96 -13.43 4.44 -5.90
CA SER A 96 -14.86 4.69 -6.03
C SER A 96 -15.32 5.01 -7.48
N LEU A 97 -14.73 4.37 -8.49
CA LEU A 97 -15.16 4.48 -9.89
C LEU A 97 -16.39 3.61 -10.23
N ASN A 98 -16.87 2.83 -9.26
CA ASN A 98 -18.18 2.15 -9.25
C ASN A 98 -19.12 2.73 -8.17
#